data_AF-A0A9X3FBW9-F1
#
_entry.id   AF-A0A9X3FBW9-F1
#
_cell.length_a   1.000
_cell.length_b   1.000
_cell.length_c   1.000
_cell.angle_alpha   90.00
_cell.angle_beta   90.00
_cell.angle_gamma   90.00
#
_symmetry.space_group_name_H-M   'P 1'
#
loop_
_entity.id
_entity.type
_entity.pdbx_description
1 polymer ?
#
loop_
_entity_poly.entity_id
_entity_poly.type
_entity_poly.pdbx_seq_one_letter_code
_entity_poly.pdbx_strand_id
1 'polypeptide(L)'
;MEIRKAQRKQAKIKLALQGPSGSGKTMSALLLASGITDWSKIAVIDTENHSADLYAHLGQYNVLQLSQPFTPERYCKTIEPCEQADMEVIIIDSITHKWDGTGGVLSIHGAMAGNSFTNWNKVTPRHNAFVQKILQSNCHIISTIRTKTDYTLTEKNGKMVPEKIGLKGITRDGMDYEFTVVFDIDIKLVQIILENSDKKVSKIT
;
A
#
# COMPACT_ATOMS: atom_id res chain seq x y z
N MET A 1 29.54 6.03 -16.84
CA MET A 1 28.35 6.92 -16.84
C MET A 1 28.11 7.35 -18.28
N GLU A 2 26.86 7.28 -18.76
CA GLU A 2 26.48 7.65 -20.13
C GLU A 2 25.29 8.61 -20.09
N ILE A 3 25.37 9.73 -20.81
CA ILE A 3 24.29 10.71 -20.91
C ILE A 3 23.33 10.24 -22.00
N ARG A 4 22.05 10.06 -21.65
CA ARG A 4 20.99 9.66 -22.58
C ARG A 4 19.81 10.61 -22.52
N LYS A 5 19.00 10.63 -23.59
CA LYS A 5 17.70 11.31 -23.59
C LYS A 5 16.71 10.58 -22.67
N ALA A 6 15.89 11.33 -21.95
CA ALA A 6 14.85 10.77 -21.08
C ALA A 6 13.79 10.03 -21.91
N GLN A 7 13.36 8.85 -21.43
CA GLN A 7 12.32 8.04 -22.08
C GLN A 7 11.32 7.56 -21.02
N ARG A 8 10.01 7.75 -21.29
CA ARG A 8 8.93 7.38 -20.35
C ARG A 8 8.93 5.88 -20.01
N LYS A 9 9.33 5.01 -20.95
CA LYS A 9 9.34 3.55 -20.77
C LYS A 9 10.32 3.04 -19.70
N GLN A 10 11.25 3.86 -19.22
CA GLN A 10 12.29 3.42 -18.29
C GLN A 10 11.99 3.75 -16.81
N ALA A 11 11.00 4.60 -16.52
CA ALA A 11 10.66 4.92 -15.14
C ALA A 11 9.61 3.93 -14.61
N LYS A 12 9.96 3.18 -13.55
CA LYS A 12 9.03 2.31 -12.84
C LYS A 12 8.32 3.12 -11.76
N ILE A 13 6.99 3.14 -11.82
CA ILE A 13 6.16 3.92 -10.90
C ILE A 13 6.27 3.34 -9.50
N LYS A 14 6.57 4.20 -8.52
CA LYS A 14 6.48 3.89 -7.09
C LYS A 14 5.33 4.73 -6.53
N LEU A 15 4.22 4.09 -6.22
CA LEU A 15 2.98 4.76 -5.86
C LEU A 15 2.54 4.32 -4.47
N ALA A 16 1.96 5.24 -3.71
CA ALA A 16 1.30 4.93 -2.46
C ALA A 16 -0.19 5.31 -2.51
N LEU A 17 -1.03 4.43 -1.95
CA LEU A 17 -2.44 4.68 -1.67
C LEU A 17 -2.61 4.73 -0.16
N GLN A 18 -2.91 5.90 0.39
CA GLN A 18 -3.12 6.06 1.83
C GLN A 18 -4.56 6.39 2.15
N GLY A 19 -5.08 5.83 3.24
CA GLY A 19 -6.47 6.06 3.64
C GLY A 19 -6.92 5.15 4.79
N PRO A 20 -8.08 5.45 5.40
CA PRO A 20 -8.59 4.69 6.53
C PRO A 20 -8.94 3.25 6.11
N SER A 21 -8.99 2.32 7.07
CA SER A 21 -9.48 0.97 6.75
C SER A 21 -10.92 1.03 6.21
N GLY A 22 -11.20 0.26 5.16
CA GLY A 22 -12.47 0.28 4.43
C GLY A 22 -12.57 1.32 3.30
N SER A 23 -11.56 2.16 3.08
CA SER A 23 -11.59 3.18 2.01
C SER A 23 -11.36 2.66 0.58
N GLY A 24 -11.23 1.33 0.39
CA GLY A 24 -11.08 0.74 -0.95
C GLY A 24 -9.65 0.69 -1.50
N LYS A 25 -8.61 0.90 -0.67
CA LYS A 25 -7.20 0.88 -1.11
C LYS A 25 -6.82 -0.35 -1.93
N THR A 26 -7.15 -1.55 -1.46
CA THR A 26 -6.83 -2.82 -2.14
C THR A 26 -7.48 -2.89 -3.52
N MET A 27 -8.78 -2.59 -3.60
CA MET A 27 -9.51 -2.52 -4.87
C MET A 27 -8.91 -1.48 -5.81
N SER A 28 -8.63 -0.27 -5.33
CA SER A 28 -8.01 0.78 -6.13
C SER A 28 -6.60 0.39 -6.61
N ALA A 29 -5.81 -0.28 -5.78
CA ALA A 29 -4.48 -0.77 -6.17
C ALA A 29 -4.58 -1.79 -7.31
N LEU A 30 -5.51 -2.75 -7.21
CA LEU A 30 -5.75 -3.75 -8.24
C LEU A 30 -6.22 -3.12 -9.56
N LEU A 31 -7.17 -2.18 -9.50
CA LEU A 31 -7.66 -1.49 -10.69
C LEU A 31 -6.55 -0.64 -11.35
N LEU A 32 -5.76 0.09 -10.56
CA LEU A 32 -4.60 0.83 -11.08
C LEU A 32 -3.57 -0.12 -11.72
N ALA A 33 -3.28 -1.25 -11.09
CA ALA A 33 -2.37 -2.25 -11.62
C ALA A 33 -2.86 -2.84 -12.95
N SER A 34 -4.15 -3.14 -13.07
CA SER A 34 -4.78 -3.62 -14.32
C SER A 34 -4.75 -2.60 -15.47
N GLY A 35 -4.63 -1.31 -15.15
CA GLY A 35 -4.41 -0.26 -16.15
C GLY A 35 -2.96 -0.15 -16.61
N ILE A 36 -2.01 -0.76 -15.88
CA ILE A 36 -0.57 -0.75 -16.18
C ILE A 36 -0.16 -2.02 -16.93
N THR A 37 -0.70 -3.17 -16.55
CA THR A 37 -0.30 -4.49 -17.08
C THR A 37 -1.47 -5.49 -17.06
N ASP A 38 -1.26 -6.65 -17.69
CA ASP A 38 -2.21 -7.77 -17.65
C ASP A 38 -2.35 -8.35 -16.25
N TRP A 39 -3.56 -8.81 -15.89
CA TRP A 39 -3.85 -9.36 -14.55
C TRP A 39 -2.86 -10.45 -14.09
N SER A 40 -2.45 -11.33 -15.01
CA SER A 40 -1.51 -12.41 -14.73
C SER A 40 -0.10 -11.95 -14.35
N LYS A 41 0.24 -10.67 -14.61
CA LYS A 41 1.52 -10.02 -14.29
C LYS A 41 1.45 -9.14 -13.03
N ILE A 42 0.33 -9.20 -12.30
CA ILE A 42 0.13 -8.52 -11.02
C ILE A 42 0.37 -9.53 -9.89
N ALA A 43 1.17 -9.13 -8.90
CA ALA A 43 1.33 -9.87 -7.65
C ALA A 43 0.98 -8.98 -6.46
N VAL A 44 0.16 -9.50 -5.54
CA VAL A 44 -0.19 -8.86 -4.27
C VAL A 44 0.57 -9.54 -3.14
N ILE A 45 1.44 -8.79 -2.45
CA ILE A 45 2.00 -9.18 -1.16
C ILE A 45 0.97 -8.80 -0.10
N ASP A 46 0.17 -9.78 0.33
CA ASP A 46 -0.92 -9.62 1.29
C ASP A 46 -0.40 -9.78 2.72
N THR A 47 -0.56 -8.75 3.54
CA THR A 47 -0.28 -8.73 4.99
C THR A 47 -1.56 -8.55 5.82
N GLU A 48 -2.69 -8.49 5.15
CA GLU A 48 -4.02 -8.06 5.61
C GLU A 48 -4.95 -9.28 5.79
N ASN A 49 -4.35 -10.46 5.98
CA ASN A 49 -5.02 -11.74 6.29
C ASN A 49 -6.01 -12.17 5.19
N HIS A 50 -5.48 -12.42 3.98
CA HIS A 50 -6.25 -12.89 2.83
C HIS A 50 -7.29 -11.89 2.32
N SER A 51 -7.12 -10.59 2.60
CA SER A 51 -8.02 -9.56 2.07
C SER A 51 -7.92 -9.44 0.55
N ALA A 52 -6.76 -9.77 -0.03
CA ALA A 52 -6.58 -9.80 -1.47
C ALA A 52 -7.55 -10.80 -2.11
N ASP A 53 -7.77 -11.97 -1.52
CA ASP A 53 -8.62 -13.03 -2.10
C ASP A 53 -10.09 -12.59 -2.27
N LEU A 54 -10.56 -11.63 -1.46
CA LEU A 54 -11.91 -11.05 -1.57
C LEU A 54 -12.16 -10.37 -2.92
N TYR A 55 -11.11 -9.96 -3.61
CA TYR A 55 -11.16 -9.24 -4.89
C TYR A 55 -10.87 -10.13 -6.10
N ALA A 56 -10.82 -11.46 -5.94
CA ALA A 56 -10.49 -12.39 -7.03
C ALA A 56 -11.44 -12.29 -8.25
N HIS A 57 -12.66 -11.77 -8.04
CA HIS A 57 -13.63 -11.49 -9.09
C HIS A 57 -13.21 -10.37 -10.05
N LEU A 58 -12.24 -9.51 -9.67
CA LEU A 58 -11.74 -8.43 -10.52
C LEU A 58 -10.84 -8.93 -11.65
N GLY A 59 -10.07 -9.99 -11.40
CA GLY A 59 -9.18 -10.60 -12.39
C GLY A 59 -8.23 -11.62 -11.80
N GLN A 60 -7.51 -12.34 -12.68
CA GLN A 60 -6.60 -13.42 -12.31
C GLN A 60 -5.20 -12.89 -11.95
N TYR A 61 -5.06 -12.27 -10.78
CA TYR A 61 -3.76 -11.87 -10.22
C TYR A 61 -3.18 -12.93 -9.27
N ASN A 62 -1.91 -12.76 -8.92
CA ASN A 62 -1.18 -13.65 -8.03
C ASN A 62 -1.16 -13.07 -6.62
N VAL A 63 -1.15 -13.93 -5.59
CA VAL A 63 -1.10 -13.52 -4.19
C VAL A 63 0.06 -14.23 -3.49
N LEU A 64 0.83 -13.48 -2.70
CA LEU A 64 1.86 -13.96 -1.79
C LEU A 64 1.48 -13.50 -0.38
N GLN A 65 1.17 -14.43 0.50
CA GLN A 65 0.84 -14.10 1.89
C GLN A 65 2.12 -13.84 2.69
N LEU A 66 2.18 -12.69 3.34
CA LEU A 66 3.20 -12.34 4.34
C LEU A 66 2.54 -12.20 5.71
N SER A 67 2.73 -13.21 6.55
CA SER A 67 2.30 -13.18 7.95
C SER A 67 3.38 -12.61 8.88
N GLN A 68 2.98 -12.31 10.12
CA GLN A 68 3.90 -11.94 11.19
C GLN A 68 5.04 -12.98 11.34
N PRO A 69 6.26 -12.55 11.74
CA PRO A 69 6.63 -11.17 12.07
C PRO A 69 6.82 -10.29 10.82
N PHE A 70 6.47 -9.01 10.93
CA PHE A 70 6.47 -8.03 9.84
C PHE A 70 7.81 -7.27 9.74
N THR A 71 8.93 -7.99 9.82
CA THR A 71 10.26 -7.36 9.82
C THR A 71 10.57 -6.74 8.46
N PRO A 72 11.34 -5.62 8.40
CA PRO A 72 11.77 -5.04 7.12
C PRO A 72 12.45 -6.05 6.18
N GLU A 73 13.23 -6.98 6.73
CA GLU A 73 13.94 -8.00 5.95
C GLU A 73 12.99 -9.00 5.30
N ARG A 74 11.91 -9.38 5.99
CA ARG A 74 10.90 -10.28 5.41
C ARG A 74 10.19 -9.60 4.25
N TYR A 75 9.84 -8.32 4.39
CA TYR A 75 9.29 -7.54 3.28
C TYR A 75 10.25 -7.48 2.07
N CYS A 76 11.55 -7.26 2.30
CA CYS A 76 12.53 -7.26 1.20
C CYS A 76 12.55 -8.62 0.49
N LYS A 77 12.59 -9.70 1.25
CA LYS A 77 12.60 -11.07 0.73
C LYS A 77 11.33 -11.43 -0.03
N THR A 78 10.17 -10.91 0.36
CA THR A 78 8.91 -11.20 -0.34
C THR A 78 8.79 -10.49 -1.69
N ILE A 79 9.56 -9.43 -1.94
CA ILE A 79 9.60 -8.76 -3.26
C ILE A 79 10.38 -9.62 -4.27
N GLU A 80 11.39 -10.37 -3.83
CA GLU A 80 12.29 -11.13 -4.73
C GLU A 80 11.57 -12.21 -5.55
N PRO A 81 10.68 -13.07 -4.99
CA PRO A 81 9.92 -14.04 -5.79
C PRO A 81 9.04 -13.38 -6.86
N CYS A 82 8.46 -12.22 -6.57
CA CYS A 82 7.66 -11.49 -7.57
C CYS A 82 8.53 -11.00 -8.73
N GLU A 83 9.72 -10.49 -8.42
CA GLU A 83 10.71 -10.08 -9.44
C GLU A 83 11.19 -11.27 -10.26
N GLN A 84 11.48 -12.41 -9.62
CA GLN A 84 11.91 -13.65 -10.28
C GLN A 84 10.82 -14.30 -11.14
N ALA A 85 9.55 -14.08 -10.80
CA ALA A 85 8.41 -14.54 -11.58
C ALA A 85 8.02 -13.59 -12.75
N ASP A 86 8.87 -12.61 -13.07
CA ASP A 86 8.64 -11.59 -14.10
C ASP A 86 7.29 -10.88 -13.93
N MET A 87 6.92 -10.58 -12.68
CA MET A 87 5.77 -9.72 -12.39
C MET A 87 6.09 -8.28 -12.79
N GLU A 88 5.13 -7.59 -13.38
CA GLU A 88 5.33 -6.21 -13.82
C GLU A 88 4.90 -5.21 -12.76
N VAL A 89 3.85 -5.55 -11.99
CA VAL A 89 3.32 -4.73 -10.89
C VAL A 89 3.29 -5.57 -9.60
N ILE A 90 3.90 -5.03 -8.54
CA ILE A 90 3.84 -5.59 -7.20
C ILE A 90 3.01 -4.64 -6.33
N ILE A 91 1.92 -5.15 -5.78
CA ILE A 91 1.11 -4.46 -4.79
C ILE A 91 1.57 -4.93 -3.41
N ILE A 92 1.94 -4.01 -2.51
CA ILE A 92 2.25 -4.32 -1.11
C ILE A 92 1.10 -3.82 -0.26
N ASP A 93 0.25 -4.75 0.20
CA ASP A 93 -0.95 -4.46 0.97
C ASP A 93 -0.83 -5.03 2.38
N SER A 94 -0.32 -4.30 3.37
CA SER A 94 0.11 -2.91 3.40
C SER A 94 1.53 -2.77 3.95
N ILE A 95 2.14 -1.60 3.74
CA ILE A 95 3.44 -1.28 4.36
C ILE A 95 3.30 -0.82 5.83
N THR A 96 2.06 -0.62 6.30
CA THR A 96 1.78 -0.22 7.68
C THR A 96 2.26 -1.29 8.67
N HIS A 97 2.04 -2.57 8.38
CA HIS A 97 2.49 -3.64 9.29
C HIS A 97 4.02 -3.70 9.41
N LYS A 98 4.77 -3.32 8.38
CA LYS A 98 6.22 -3.17 8.50
C LYS A 98 6.62 -2.13 9.55
N TRP A 99 5.84 -1.07 9.69
CA TRP A 99 6.12 0.00 10.63
C TRP A 99 5.64 -0.35 12.04
N ASP A 100 4.35 -0.65 12.19
CA ASP A 100 3.64 -0.73 13.48
C ASP A 100 3.06 -2.12 13.79
N GLY A 101 3.31 -3.11 12.94
CA GLY A 101 2.88 -4.49 13.17
C GLY A 101 3.81 -5.28 14.10
N THR A 102 3.37 -6.47 14.52
CA THR A 102 4.18 -7.42 15.30
C THR A 102 5.51 -7.71 14.60
N GLY A 103 6.64 -7.43 15.28
CA GLY A 103 7.98 -7.57 14.70
C GLY A 103 8.36 -6.51 13.66
N GLY A 104 7.49 -5.52 13.42
CA GLY A 104 7.79 -4.32 12.63
C GLY A 104 8.76 -3.37 13.33
N VAL A 105 9.03 -2.24 12.70
CA VAL A 105 10.04 -1.26 13.13
C VAL A 105 9.82 -0.78 14.58
N LEU A 106 8.59 -0.40 14.93
CA LEU A 106 8.27 0.07 16.27
C LEU A 106 8.35 -1.04 17.32
N SER A 107 7.93 -2.27 16.97
CA SER A 107 8.05 -3.44 17.82
C SER A 107 9.53 -3.79 18.10
N ILE A 108 10.37 -3.77 17.07
CA ILE A 108 11.82 -3.99 17.20
C ILE A 108 12.44 -2.91 18.10
N HIS A 109 12.16 -1.63 17.83
CA HIS A 109 12.69 -0.52 18.62
C HIS A 109 12.25 -0.61 20.09
N GLY A 110 10.97 -0.90 20.35
CA GLY A 110 10.41 -0.99 21.70
C GLY A 110 10.94 -2.15 22.53
N ALA A 111 11.43 -3.22 21.90
CA ALA A 111 12.03 -4.36 22.60
C ALA A 111 13.52 -4.14 22.98
N MET A 112 14.14 -3.05 22.54
CA MET A 112 15.56 -2.77 22.79
C MET A 112 15.77 -2.01 24.10
N ALA A 113 16.66 -2.51 24.96
CA ALA A 113 17.10 -1.79 26.15
C ALA A 113 18.06 -0.63 25.80
N GLY A 114 18.12 0.38 26.67
CA GLY A 114 19.05 1.50 26.56
C GLY A 114 18.47 2.75 25.89
N ASN A 115 19.35 3.62 25.39
CA ASN A 115 18.96 4.92 24.88
C ASN A 115 18.26 4.83 23.51
N SER A 116 17.10 5.50 23.39
CA SER A 116 16.28 5.56 22.17
C SER A 116 17.05 6.01 20.93
N PHE A 117 17.91 7.03 21.03
CA PHE A 117 18.71 7.53 19.92
C PHE A 117 19.67 6.45 19.39
N THR A 118 20.36 5.75 20.29
CA THR A 118 21.26 4.63 19.91
C THR A 118 20.48 3.47 19.30
N ASN A 119 19.26 3.21 19.75
CA ASN A 119 18.41 2.16 19.19
C ASN A 119 17.96 2.52 17.76
N TRP A 120 17.58 3.78 17.52
CA TRP A 120 17.25 4.25 16.17
C TRP A 120 18.42 4.13 15.18
N ASN A 121 19.67 4.26 15.61
CA ASN A 121 20.84 4.03 14.75
C ASN A 121 20.94 2.58 14.26
N LYS A 122 20.39 1.61 15.01
CA LYS A 122 20.35 0.19 14.62
C LYS A 122 19.11 -0.16 13.79
N VAL A 123 18.00 0.53 14.05
CA VAL A 123 16.69 0.22 13.44
C VAL A 123 16.47 0.98 12.13
N THR A 124 16.91 2.23 12.04
CA THR A 124 16.79 3.07 10.84
C THR A 124 17.37 2.41 9.58
N PRO A 125 18.58 1.82 9.60
CA PRO A 125 19.13 1.17 8.42
C PRO A 125 18.24 0.04 7.88
N ARG A 126 17.57 -0.70 8.77
CA ARG A 126 16.65 -1.79 8.39
C ARG A 126 15.40 -1.25 7.68
N HIS A 127 14.82 -0.18 8.21
CA HIS A 127 13.72 0.53 7.56
C HIS A 127 14.16 1.06 6.18
N ASN A 128 15.33 1.69 6.10
CA ASN A 128 15.85 2.29 4.88
C ASN A 128 16.15 1.23 3.82
N ALA A 129 16.67 0.06 4.21
CA ALA A 129 16.90 -1.05 3.28
C ALA A 129 15.60 -1.50 2.60
N PHE A 130 14.48 -1.54 3.33
CA PHE A 130 13.17 -1.79 2.74
C PHE A 130 12.73 -0.70 1.76
N VAL A 131 12.88 0.57 2.13
CA VAL A 131 12.54 1.69 1.24
C VAL A 131 13.36 1.58 -0.04
N GLN A 132 14.68 1.36 0.08
CA GLN A 132 15.56 1.17 -1.06
C GLN A 132 15.17 -0.04 -1.92
N LYS A 133 14.74 -1.16 -1.32
CA LYS A 133 14.24 -2.31 -2.08
C LYS A 133 13.00 -1.95 -2.92
N ILE A 134 12.08 -1.12 -2.40
CA ILE A 134 10.95 -0.59 -3.18
C ILE A 134 11.46 0.27 -4.34
N LEU A 135 12.32 1.25 -4.05
CA LEU A 135 12.77 2.24 -5.02
C LEU A 135 13.60 1.62 -6.16
N GLN A 136 14.44 0.63 -5.83
CA GLN A 136 15.35 -0.01 -6.77
C GLN A 136 14.72 -1.18 -7.54
N SER A 137 13.51 -1.63 -7.16
CA SER A 137 12.84 -2.71 -7.87
C SER A 137 12.57 -2.35 -9.34
N ASN A 138 12.78 -3.31 -10.23
CA ASN A 138 12.47 -3.17 -11.66
C ASN A 138 10.97 -3.31 -11.96
N CYS A 139 10.14 -3.60 -10.96
CA CYS A 139 8.68 -3.64 -11.07
C CYS A 139 8.07 -2.26 -10.76
N HIS A 140 6.88 -2.01 -11.28
CA HIS A 140 6.01 -0.99 -10.71
C HIS A 140 5.62 -1.44 -9.30
N ILE A 141 5.64 -0.53 -8.32
CA ILE A 141 5.22 -0.85 -6.95
C ILE A 141 4.08 0.07 -6.54
N ILE A 142 3.00 -0.55 -6.05
CA ILE A 142 1.87 0.14 -5.43
C ILE A 142 1.82 -0.30 -3.97
N SER A 143 2.08 0.62 -3.04
CA SER A 143 1.99 0.35 -1.61
C SER A 143 0.67 0.89 -1.06
N THR A 144 0.01 0.13 -0.19
CA THR A 144 -1.11 0.69 0.59
C THR A 144 -0.62 1.10 1.98
N ILE A 145 -1.19 2.18 2.50
CA ILE A 145 -0.88 2.73 3.82
C ILE A 145 -2.20 2.95 4.56
N ARG A 146 -2.33 2.36 5.74
CA ARG A 146 -3.43 2.68 6.65
C ARG A 146 -3.16 4.04 7.28
N THR A 147 -4.18 4.89 7.38
CA THR A 147 -4.09 6.14 8.16
C THR A 147 -4.64 5.95 9.56
N LYS A 148 -4.17 6.76 10.52
CA LYS A 148 -4.86 6.93 11.80
C LYS A 148 -6.26 7.44 11.54
N THR A 149 -7.22 6.99 12.33
CA THR A 149 -8.63 7.30 12.11
C THR A 149 -9.17 8.11 13.27
N ASP A 150 -9.92 9.16 12.96
CA ASP A 150 -10.69 9.95 13.92
C ASP A 150 -12.16 9.97 13.51
N TYR A 151 -13.04 10.39 14.42
CA TYR A 151 -14.48 10.51 14.17
C TYR A 151 -14.90 11.97 14.28
N THR A 152 -15.44 12.53 13.20
CA THR A 152 -16.04 13.87 13.21
C THR A 152 -17.55 13.78 13.05
N LEU A 153 -18.29 14.63 13.76
CA LEU A 153 -19.74 14.72 13.57
C LEU A 153 -20.02 15.55 12.32
N THR A 154 -20.68 14.95 11.33
CA THR A 154 -21.07 15.62 10.08
C THR A 154 -22.59 15.65 9.98
N GLU A 155 -23.16 16.80 9.61
CA GLU A 155 -24.60 16.91 9.41
C GLU A 155 -25.01 16.23 8.09
N LYS A 156 -25.88 15.21 8.19
CA LYS A 156 -26.54 14.56 7.05
C LYS A 156 -28.05 14.59 7.29
N ASN A 157 -28.78 15.27 6.41
CA ASN A 157 -30.25 15.39 6.47
C ASN A 157 -30.77 15.91 7.83
N GLY A 158 -30.14 16.96 8.39
CA GLY A 158 -30.53 17.56 9.67
C GLY A 158 -30.19 16.72 10.91
N LYS A 159 -29.43 15.62 10.75
CA LYS A 159 -28.92 14.79 11.86
C LYS A 159 -27.40 14.78 11.85
N MET A 160 -26.79 14.93 13.03
CA MET A 160 -25.36 14.76 13.22
C MET A 160 -25.02 13.27 13.18
N VAL A 161 -24.20 12.84 12.22
CA VAL A 161 -23.76 11.46 12.06
C VAL A 161 -22.24 11.41 12.23
N PRO A 162 -21.70 10.51 13.09
CA PRO A 162 -20.26 10.33 13.21
C PRO A 162 -19.70 9.73 11.90
N GLU A 163 -18.76 10.44 11.30
CA GLU A 163 -18.06 10.07 10.07
C GLU A 163 -16.59 9.81 10.39
N LYS A 164 -16.09 8.68 9.91
CA LYS A 164 -14.70 8.26 10.13
C LYS A 164 -13.79 8.97 9.13
N ILE A 165 -12.87 9.80 9.61
CA ILE A 165 -11.88 10.51 8.79
C ILE A 165 -10.50 9.88 8.93
N GLY A 166 -9.74 9.86 7.84
CA GLY A 166 -8.32 9.52 7.84
C GLY A 166 -7.47 10.74 8.21
N LEU A 167 -6.52 10.57 9.12
CA LEU A 167 -5.52 11.57 9.48
C LEU A 167 -4.20 11.23 8.78
N LYS A 168 -3.12 11.04 9.54
CA LYS A 168 -1.78 10.73 9.04
C LYS A 168 -1.61 9.25 8.72
N GLY A 169 -0.87 8.93 7.65
CA GLY A 169 -0.41 7.58 7.37
C GLY A 169 0.37 6.97 8.53
N ILE A 170 0.12 5.68 8.82
CA ILE A 170 0.84 4.92 9.85
C ILE A 170 2.09 4.33 9.20
N THR A 171 3.13 5.16 9.15
CA THR A 171 4.46 4.83 8.65
C THR A 171 5.49 5.83 9.20
N ARG A 172 6.76 5.75 8.78
CA ARG A 172 7.77 6.74 9.13
C ARG A 172 7.43 8.10 8.50
N ASP A 173 7.65 9.15 9.27
CA ASP A 173 7.55 10.52 8.77
C ASP A 173 8.48 10.73 7.56
N GLY A 174 7.94 11.31 6.49
CA GLY A 174 8.63 11.57 5.23
C GLY A 174 8.59 10.41 4.23
N MET A 175 7.94 9.28 4.55
CA MET A 175 7.78 8.16 3.62
C MET A 175 7.04 8.55 2.33
N ASP A 176 6.13 9.53 2.41
CA ASP A 176 5.41 10.10 1.27
C ASP A 176 6.33 10.70 0.21
N TYR A 177 7.47 11.28 0.61
CA TYR A 177 8.46 11.85 -0.31
C TYR A 177 9.29 10.81 -1.06
N GLU A 178 9.28 9.55 -0.62
CA GLU A 178 9.99 8.45 -1.28
C GLU A 178 9.20 7.95 -2.50
N PHE A 179 7.87 8.11 -2.51
CA PHE A 179 7.02 7.68 -3.62
C PHE A 179 6.97 8.73 -4.74
N THR A 180 6.86 8.26 -5.98
CA THR A 180 6.66 9.11 -7.16
C THR A 180 5.31 9.81 -7.11
N VAL A 181 4.27 9.12 -6.60
CA VAL A 181 2.91 9.62 -6.47
C VAL A 181 2.29 9.06 -5.20
N VAL A 182 1.61 9.92 -4.44
CA VAL A 182 0.81 9.52 -3.28
C VAL A 182 -0.63 9.94 -3.51
N PHE A 183 -1.57 9.01 -3.40
CA PHE A 183 -2.99 9.28 -3.43
C PHE A 183 -3.60 9.11 -2.04
N ASP A 184 -4.29 10.16 -1.59
CA ASP A 184 -5.18 10.10 -0.43
C ASP A 184 -6.55 9.60 -0.85
N ILE A 185 -6.93 8.44 -0.32
CA ILE A 185 -8.22 7.81 -0.56
C ILE A 185 -9.11 8.00 0.67
N ASP A 186 -10.14 8.82 0.51
CA ASP A 186 -11.21 8.99 1.48
C ASP A 186 -12.24 7.85 1.37
N ILE A 187 -12.89 7.52 2.48
CA ILE A 187 -13.97 6.54 2.58
C ILE A 187 -15.14 6.87 1.63
N LYS A 188 -15.35 8.15 1.31
CA LYS A 188 -16.39 8.61 0.36
C LYS A 188 -16.13 8.19 -1.08
N LEU A 189 -14.89 7.90 -1.47
CA LEU A 189 -14.56 7.55 -2.84
C LEU A 189 -15.22 6.22 -3.26
N VAL A 190 -15.26 5.24 -2.36
CA VAL A 190 -15.92 3.94 -2.60
C VAL A 190 -17.42 4.12 -2.79
N GLN A 191 -18.04 5.02 -2.03
CA GLN A 191 -19.47 5.30 -2.15
C GLN A 191 -19.83 5.82 -3.55
N ILE A 192 -19.01 6.72 -4.12
CA ILE A 192 -19.21 7.23 -5.49
C ILE A 192 -19.04 6.13 -6.54
N ILE A 193 -18.07 5.21 -6.36
CA ILE A 193 -17.85 4.11 -7.31
C ILE A 193 -19.02 3.12 -7.27
N LEU A 194 -19.51 2.76 -6.08
CA LEU A 194 -20.68 1.87 -5.92
C LEU A 194 -21.95 2.51 -6.50
N GLU A 195 -22.23 3.77 -6.18
CA GLU A 195 -23.39 4.50 -6.73
C GLU A 195 -23.36 4.63 -8.26
N ASN A 196 -22.17 4.68 -8.88
CA ASN A 196 -22.03 4.73 -10.33
C ASN A 196 -21.97 3.35 -11.01
N SER A 197 -21.61 2.29 -10.28
CA SER A 197 -21.68 0.92 -10.79
C SER A 197 -23.11 0.39 -10.79
N ASP A 198 -23.92 0.73 -9.79
CA ASP A 198 -25.37 0.45 -9.78
C ASP A 198 -26.14 1.20 -10.88
N LYS A 199 -25.68 2.41 -11.25
CA LYS A 199 -26.26 3.18 -12.37
C LYS A 199 -25.95 2.61 -13.76
N LYS A 200 -24.99 1.69 -13.89
CA LYS A 200 -24.65 1.05 -15.18
C LYS A 200 -25.41 -0.25 -15.46
N VAL A 201 -26.20 -0.78 -14.52
CA VAL A 201 -26.96 -2.03 -14.71
C VAL A 201 -28.40 -1.78 -15.23
N SER A 202 -28.89 -0.54 -15.26
CA SER A 202 -30.29 -0.23 -15.60
C SER A 202 -30.55 0.40 -16.98
N LYS A 203 -29.56 0.42 -17.88
CA LYS A 203 -29.77 0.88 -19.28
C LYS A 203 -28.93 0.09 -20.29
N ILE A 204 -29.26 -1.18 -20.50
CA ILE A 204 -29.25 -1.86 -21.80
C ILE A 204 -30.38 -2.91 -21.73
N THR A 205 -31.58 -2.51 -22.11
CA THR A 205 -32.62 -3.33 -22.75
C THR A 205 -33.51 -2.37 -23.53
#